data_AF-A0A956GLT6-F1
#
_entry.id   AF-A0A956GLT6-F1
#
_cell.length_a   1.000
_cell.length_b   1.000
_cell.length_c   1.000
_cell.angle_alpha   90.00
_cell.angle_beta   90.00
_cell.angle_gamma   90.00
#
_symmetry.space_group_name_H-M   'P 1'
#
loop_
_entity.id
_entity.type
_entity.pdbx_description
1 polymer ?
#
loop_
_entity_poly.entity_id
_entity_poly.type
_entity_poly.pdbx_seq_one_letter_code
_entity_poly.pdbx_strand_id
1 'polypeptide(L)'
;MSRAWAALALGLALGATIAACRLQRGVDNRRLTGTCEGACEHYLSCKHASGEPAQQACVAECRTVFQDDESLRAFESLTCRDTVEYVEGASGVGPGQVVGGH
;
A
#
# COMPACT_ATOMS: atom_id res chain seq x y z
N MET A 1 8.75 11.72 47.37
CA MET A 1 8.29 12.22 46.06
C MET A 1 8.68 11.29 44.91
N SER A 2 8.60 9.96 45.08
CA SER A 2 9.21 9.00 44.13
C SER A 2 8.26 7.92 43.61
N ARG A 3 7.02 7.85 44.12
CA ARG A 3 6.03 6.80 43.75
C ARG A 3 5.06 7.23 42.64
N ALA A 4 4.81 8.54 42.51
CA ALA A 4 3.89 9.09 41.49
C ALA A 4 4.46 8.99 40.07
N TRP A 5 5.78 9.14 39.92
CA TRP A 5 6.48 9.07 38.63
C TRP A 5 6.52 7.63 38.07
N ALA A 6 6.63 6.63 38.95
CA ALA A 6 6.61 5.23 38.54
C ALA A 6 5.25 4.80 37.96
N ALA A 7 4.15 5.31 38.52
CA ALA A 7 2.80 5.01 38.03
C ALA A 7 2.51 5.63 36.66
N LEU A 8 3.01 6.85 36.41
CA LEU A 8 2.90 7.55 35.13
C LEU A 8 3.69 6.85 34.01
N ALA A 9 4.92 6.39 34.31
CA ALA A 9 5.73 5.65 33.36
C ALA A 9 5.12 4.30 32.96
N LEU A 10 4.52 3.57 33.92
CA LEU A 10 3.84 2.31 33.63
C LEU A 10 2.58 2.49 32.78
N GLY A 11 1.77 3.54 33.03
CA GLY A 11 0.55 3.81 32.28
C GLY A 11 0.81 4.12 30.79
N LEU A 12 1.89 4.86 30.49
CA LEU A 12 2.30 5.18 29.12
C LEU A 12 2.81 3.95 28.35
N ALA A 13 3.55 3.05 29.02
CA ALA A 13 4.05 1.83 28.39
C ALA A 13 2.93 0.85 27.99
N LEU A 14 1.85 0.78 28.79
CA LEU A 14 0.70 -0.09 28.51
C LEU A 14 -0.24 0.47 27.43
N GLY A 15 -0.32 1.79 27.25
CA GLY A 15 -1.15 2.40 26.19
C GLY A 15 -0.55 2.26 24.79
N ALA A 16 0.79 2.35 24.67
CA ALA A 16 1.47 2.31 23.39
C ALA A 16 1.39 0.93 22.69
N THR A 17 1.36 -0.16 23.45
CA THR A 17 1.34 -1.53 22.89
C THR A 17 0.01 -1.88 22.23
N ILE A 18 -1.11 -1.34 22.72
CA ILE A 18 -2.45 -1.63 22.20
C ILE A 18 -2.69 -0.88 20.87
N ALA A 19 -2.16 0.33 20.73
CA ALA A 19 -2.27 1.12 19.50
C ALA A 19 -1.46 0.50 18.34
N ALA A 20 -0.23 0.02 18.62
CA ALA A 20 0.64 -0.58 17.61
C ALA A 20 0.03 -1.86 16.99
N CYS A 21 -0.57 -2.73 17.80
CA CYS A 21 -1.20 -3.97 17.32
C CYS A 21 -2.44 -3.75 16.43
N ARG A 22 -3.09 -2.58 16.47
CA ARG A 22 -4.25 -2.27 15.62
C ARG A 22 -3.84 -1.82 14.23
N LEU A 23 -2.72 -1.10 14.10
CA LEU A 23 -2.18 -0.72 12.80
C LEU A 23 -1.58 -1.92 12.06
N GLN A 24 -0.95 -2.84 12.79
CA GLN A 24 -0.28 -4.00 12.18
C GLN A 24 -1.24 -5.03 11.57
N ARG A 25 -2.42 -5.26 12.19
CA ARG A 25 -3.39 -6.24 11.69
C ARG A 25 -4.09 -5.85 10.38
N GLY A 26 -4.06 -4.57 10.00
CA GLY A 26 -4.63 -4.11 8.72
C GLY A 26 -3.75 -4.37 7.51
N VAL A 27 -2.47 -4.65 7.72
CA VAL A 27 -1.45 -4.67 6.65
C VAL A 27 -1.14 -6.09 6.16
N ASP A 28 -1.32 -7.12 6.99
CA ASP A 28 -0.55 -8.37 6.84
C ASP A 28 -1.32 -9.61 6.34
N ASN A 29 -2.56 -9.48 5.85
CA ASN A 29 -3.32 -10.66 5.40
C ASN A 29 -3.84 -10.54 3.96
N ARG A 30 -3.06 -9.91 3.09
CA ARG A 30 -3.33 -9.90 1.65
C ARG A 30 -2.53 -11.03 1.00
N ARG A 31 -3.24 -11.98 0.38
CA ARG A 31 -2.61 -13.10 -0.34
C ARG A 31 -2.01 -12.56 -1.63
N LEU A 32 -0.69 -12.68 -1.78
CA LEU A 32 0.00 -12.33 -3.02
C LEU A 32 -0.49 -13.27 -4.15
N THR A 33 -1.13 -12.71 -5.16
CA THR A 33 -1.65 -13.47 -6.29
C THR A 33 -0.56 -13.70 -7.32
N GLY A 34 0.35 -12.73 -7.49
CA GLY A 34 1.32 -12.73 -8.58
C GLY A 34 0.65 -12.51 -9.92
N THR A 35 -0.42 -11.70 -9.94
CA THR A 35 -1.19 -11.42 -11.15
C THR A 35 -1.40 -9.93 -11.30
N CYS A 36 -1.52 -9.44 -12.53
CA CYS A 36 -1.78 -8.02 -12.77
C CYS A 36 -3.08 -7.55 -12.09
N GLU A 37 -4.09 -8.41 -11.97
CA GLU A 37 -5.33 -8.09 -11.27
C GLU A 37 -5.08 -7.82 -9.79
N GLY A 38 -4.29 -8.65 -9.10
CA GLY A 38 -3.97 -8.47 -7.69
C GLY A 38 -3.01 -7.32 -7.43
N ALA A 39 -2.00 -7.14 -8.30
CA ALA A 39 -1.12 -5.97 -8.28
C ALA A 39 -1.90 -4.65 -8.44
N CYS A 40 -2.82 -4.58 -9.39
CA CYS A 40 -3.66 -3.40 -9.62
C CYS A 40 -4.67 -3.17 -8.51
N GLU A 41 -5.29 -4.24 -7.98
CA GLU A 41 -6.13 -4.13 -6.79
C GLU A 41 -5.32 -3.57 -5.62
N HIS A 42 -4.05 -3.99 -5.47
CA HIS A 42 -3.19 -3.49 -4.41
C HIS A 42 -2.89 -2.00 -4.56
N TYR A 43 -2.41 -1.58 -5.74
CA TYR A 43 -2.13 -0.18 -6.04
C TYR A 43 -3.37 0.72 -5.86
N LEU A 44 -4.52 0.34 -6.42
CA LEU A 44 -5.74 1.14 -6.33
C LEU A 44 -6.28 1.21 -4.90
N SER A 45 -6.19 0.11 -4.15
CA SER A 45 -6.51 0.10 -2.72
C SER A 45 -5.62 1.07 -1.93
N CYS A 46 -4.33 1.15 -2.23
CA CYS A 46 -3.40 2.06 -1.58
C CYS A 46 -3.69 3.53 -1.89
N LYS A 47 -4.21 3.82 -3.08
CA LYS A 47 -4.68 5.17 -3.47
C LYS A 47 -6.06 5.53 -2.93
N HIS A 48 -6.77 4.59 -2.30
CA HIS A 48 -8.20 4.72 -2.04
C HIS A 48 -9.00 5.07 -3.31
N ALA A 49 -8.52 4.63 -4.48
CA ALA A 49 -9.18 4.79 -5.76
C ALA A 49 -9.87 3.47 -6.12
N SER A 50 -11.09 3.54 -6.64
CA SER A 50 -11.82 2.36 -7.09
C SER A 50 -12.66 2.70 -8.31
N GLY A 51 -12.81 1.72 -9.19
CA GLY A 51 -13.60 1.86 -10.41
C GLY A 51 -13.11 0.92 -11.51
N GLU A 52 -14.06 0.31 -12.21
CA GLU A 52 -13.78 -0.59 -13.34
C GLU A 52 -12.82 0.02 -14.39
N PRO A 53 -12.97 1.29 -14.81
CA PRO A 53 -12.07 1.87 -15.82
C PRO A 53 -10.61 1.98 -15.34
N ALA A 54 -10.40 2.35 -14.07
CA ALA A 54 -9.07 2.47 -13.49
C ALA A 54 -8.41 1.08 -13.33
N GLN A 55 -9.19 0.09 -12.92
CA GLN A 55 -8.73 -1.30 -12.84
C GLN A 55 -8.33 -1.83 -14.23
N GLN A 56 -9.16 -1.61 -15.25
CA GLN A 56 -8.90 -2.07 -16.62
C GLN A 56 -7.66 -1.41 -17.21
N ALA A 57 -7.52 -0.09 -17.07
CA ALA A 57 -6.33 0.63 -17.53
C ALA A 57 -5.06 0.14 -16.83
N CYS A 58 -5.11 0.00 -15.50
CA CYS A 58 -3.99 -0.53 -14.74
C CYS A 58 -3.60 -1.94 -15.21
N VAL A 59 -4.55 -2.87 -15.36
CA VAL A 59 -4.25 -4.24 -15.77
C VAL A 59 -3.69 -4.29 -17.20
N ALA A 60 -4.21 -3.45 -18.10
CA ALA A 60 -3.71 -3.36 -19.47
C ALA A 60 -2.24 -2.90 -19.50
N GLU A 61 -1.90 -1.85 -18.77
CA GLU A 61 -0.52 -1.34 -18.68
C GLU A 61 0.39 -2.31 -17.91
N CYS A 62 -0.09 -2.91 -16.81
CA CYS A 62 0.66 -3.88 -16.01
C CYS A 62 1.22 -5.03 -16.86
N ARG A 63 0.41 -5.59 -17.77
CA ARG A 63 0.82 -6.69 -18.64
C ARG A 63 1.90 -6.31 -19.65
N THR A 64 2.15 -5.02 -19.87
CA THR A 64 3.24 -4.54 -20.72
C THR A 64 4.54 -4.36 -19.95
N VAL A 65 4.47 -4.19 -18.63
CA VAL A 65 5.60 -3.92 -17.74
C VAL A 65 6.11 -5.20 -17.09
N PHE A 66 5.21 -5.99 -16.51
CA PHE A 66 5.54 -7.23 -15.83
C PHE A 66 5.43 -8.40 -16.80
N GLN A 67 6.48 -9.22 -16.87
CA GLN A 67 6.52 -10.41 -17.72
C GLN A 67 6.53 -11.72 -16.93
N ASP A 68 6.62 -11.64 -15.60
CA ASP A 68 6.74 -12.81 -14.72
C ASP A 68 6.01 -12.61 -13.39
N ASP A 69 5.56 -13.74 -12.84
CA ASP A 69 4.77 -13.79 -11.61
C ASP A 69 5.58 -13.43 -10.36
N GLU A 70 6.92 -13.62 -10.38
CA GLU A 70 7.78 -13.33 -9.24
C GLU A 70 7.90 -11.82 -9.03
N SER A 71 8.15 -11.07 -10.10
CA SER A 71 8.16 -9.61 -10.11
C SER A 71 6.80 -9.03 -9.67
N LEU A 72 5.69 -9.65 -10.08
CA LEU A 72 4.35 -9.25 -9.63
C LEU A 72 4.18 -9.47 -8.13
N ARG A 73 4.61 -10.62 -7.59
CA ARG A 73 4.57 -10.88 -6.14
C ARG A 73 5.45 -9.92 -5.36
N ALA A 74 6.63 -9.58 -5.90
CA ALA A 74 7.52 -8.60 -5.30
C ALA A 74 6.85 -7.22 -5.24
N PHE A 75 6.21 -6.78 -6.33
CA PHE A 75 5.44 -5.55 -6.37
C PHE A 75 4.27 -5.56 -5.37
N GLU A 76 3.49 -6.64 -5.32
CA GLU A 76 2.36 -6.78 -4.39
C GLU A 76 2.78 -6.81 -2.91
N SER A 77 4.05 -7.12 -2.63
CA SER A 77 4.62 -7.12 -1.27
C SER A 77 5.04 -5.73 -0.77
N LEU A 78 5.05 -4.73 -1.67
CA LEU A 78 5.44 -3.37 -1.34
C LEU A 78 4.47 -2.72 -0.34
N THR A 79 4.98 -1.78 0.44
CA THR A 79 4.13 -0.93 1.27
C THR A 79 3.33 0.02 0.38
N CYS A 80 2.16 0.47 0.83
CA CYS A 80 1.35 1.39 0.03
C CYS A 80 2.09 2.65 -0.43
N ARG A 81 3.01 3.18 0.39
CA ARG A 81 3.86 4.30 -0.01
C ARG A 81 4.73 3.92 -1.19
N ASP A 82 5.46 2.81 -1.08
CA ASP A 82 6.42 2.38 -2.08
C ASP A 82 5.72 1.91 -3.37
N THR A 83 4.52 1.32 -3.27
CA THR A 83 3.67 0.96 -4.41
C THR A 83 3.26 2.19 -5.21
N VAL A 84 2.77 3.24 -4.55
CA VAL A 84 2.36 4.48 -5.22
C VAL A 84 3.57 5.19 -5.83
N GLU A 85 4.69 5.25 -5.10
CA GLU A 85 5.94 5.82 -5.61
C GLU A 85 6.48 5.07 -6.83
N TYR A 86 6.42 3.73 -6.83
CA TYR A 86 6.85 2.91 -7.96
C TYR A 86 6.03 3.20 -9.22
N VAL A 87 4.72 3.34 -9.09
CA VAL A 87 3.80 3.53 -10.23
C VAL A 87 3.83 4.96 -10.75
N GLU A 88 3.74 5.94 -9.86
CA GLU A 88 3.55 7.35 -10.25
C GLU A 88 4.86 8.12 -10.38
N GLY A 89 5.89 7.68 -9.66
CA GLY A 89 7.19 8.35 -9.58
C GLY A 89 7.07 9.84 -9.31
N ALA A 90 7.90 10.63 -9.99
CA ALA A 90 7.88 12.10 -9.89
C ALA A 90 6.70 12.74 -10.63
N SER A 91 6.00 12.01 -11.49
CA SER A 91 4.89 12.55 -12.27
C SER A 91 3.61 12.70 -11.42
N GLY A 92 3.43 11.83 -10.42
CA GLY A 92 2.18 11.77 -9.65
C GLY A 92 0.99 11.26 -10.47
N VAL A 93 1.25 10.68 -11.65
CA VAL A 93 0.22 10.26 -12.60
C VAL A 93 0.20 8.75 -12.69
N GLY A 94 -0.99 8.18 -12.49
CA GLY A 94 -1.21 6.74 -12.52
C GLY A 94 -1.66 6.24 -13.90
N PRO A 95 -1.83 4.91 -14.04
CA PRO A 95 -2.31 4.27 -15.26
C PRO A 95 -3.62 4.87 -15.76
N GLY A 96 -3.75 5.00 -17.08
CA GLY A 96 -4.93 5.55 -17.76
C GLY A 96 -5.14 7.06 -17.61
N GLN A 97 -4.22 7.80 -16.97
CA GLN A 97 -4.28 9.25 -16.87
C GLN A 97 -3.36 9.89 -17.91
N VAL A 98 -3.92 10.68 -18.82
CA VAL A 98 -3.13 11.52 -19.74
C VAL A 98 -2.67 12.80 -19.03
N VAL A 99 -1.36 13.04 -18.99
CA VAL A 99 -0.81 14.33 -18.53
C VAL A 99 -1.18 15.38 -19.57
N GLY A 100 -2.23 16.15 -19.30
CA GLY A 100 -2.57 17.31 -20.11
C GLY A 100 -1.47 18.36 -19.96
N GLY A 101 -0.58 18.44 -20.94
CA GLY A 101 0.39 19.52 -21.04
C GLY A 101 -0.31 20.88 -21.15
N HIS A 102 0.18 21.86 -20.41
CA HIS A 102 -0.05 23.28 -20.67
C HIS A 102 1.28 23.90 -21.08
#